data_AF-A0AAF1BDT6-F1
#
_entry.id   AF-A0AAF1BDT6-F1
#
_cell.length_a   1.000
_cell.length_b   1.000
_cell.length_c   1.000
_cell.angle_alpha   90.00
_cell.angle_beta   90.00
_cell.angle_gamma   90.00
#
_symmetry.space_group_name_H-M   'P 1'
#
loop_
_entity.id
_entity.type
_entity.pdbx_description
1 polymer ?
#
loop_
_entity_poly.entity_id
_entity_poly.type
_entity_poly.pdbx_seq_one_letter_code
_entity_poly.pdbx_strand_id
1 'polypeptide(L)'
;MATDEEENKNPNPSLPEDLIHDILSRLSVQTLLQFRSVCKSWLSLISSSSFIRTHLLKSTNDPLYTHHGLVLCEWNWCNCFGIYMDPRTCSLNTFFNRPFTYKSWRIVEDNKLIDKFSIYNQGVIQVRNVVGYCNGLVCLACNMKVYDIYFWNPATRKVRKLPNLEPRKFEKEDIQWCRCGFCYDELNDTFKVYSVCRSYDFEYEVSVYSSKSDCWRVMGDFPCSNDKAYYVSKSPAIFANGLLHWVIVGESYEDERIISLDIKTETYREILLPKFREEEGEYIIKFGNFSNSLSLICDFDDYADLWILKGCGGEEFWTKLLTISYMDTLEYYWRLKPICFSVNGEILLLHNNKTILLYNTKDKTFDELLDLDFVGLPRWPEADVYTYVESLVSP
;
A
#
# COMPACT_ATOMS: atom_id res chain seq x y z
N MET A 1 -24.26 55.20 48.20
CA MET A 1 -22.85 54.98 47.80
C MET A 1 -22.75 53.53 47.41
N ALA A 2 -22.37 53.31 46.15
CA ALA A 2 -22.52 52.07 45.43
C ALA A 2 -21.64 50.95 45.98
N THR A 3 -22.17 49.74 45.85
CA THR A 3 -21.65 48.43 46.22
C THR A 3 -20.42 48.04 45.39
N ASP A 4 -19.42 47.50 46.07
CA ASP A 4 -18.30 46.77 45.46
C ASP A 4 -18.82 45.52 44.75
N GLU A 5 -18.69 45.47 43.42
CA GLU A 5 -18.82 44.25 42.64
C GLU A 5 -17.43 43.60 42.51
N GLU A 6 -17.15 42.60 43.34
CA GLU A 6 -16.09 41.63 43.08
C GLU A 6 -16.45 40.79 41.85
N GLU A 7 -15.81 41.06 40.72
CA GLU A 7 -15.79 40.18 39.56
C GLU A 7 -15.16 38.83 39.95
N ASN A 8 -16.03 37.85 40.20
CA ASN A 8 -15.65 36.46 40.41
C ASN A 8 -15.19 35.84 39.07
N LYS A 9 -13.93 36.05 38.70
CA LYS A 9 -13.27 35.31 37.61
C LYS A 9 -13.03 33.87 38.05
N ASN A 10 -14.05 33.04 37.96
CA ASN A 10 -13.84 31.59 37.92
C ASN A 10 -12.98 31.29 36.67
N PRO A 11 -11.72 30.80 36.82
CA PRO A 11 -11.00 30.30 35.66
C PRO A 11 -11.77 29.05 35.21
N ASN A 12 -12.33 29.08 34.00
CA ASN A 12 -12.84 27.87 33.37
C ASN A 12 -11.74 26.80 33.51
N PRO A 13 -12.06 25.58 33.99
CA PRO A 13 -11.07 24.53 34.09
C PRO A 13 -10.54 24.22 32.68
N SER A 14 -9.38 24.77 32.35
CA SER A 14 -8.71 24.51 31.08
C SER A 14 -8.05 23.16 31.21
N LEU A 15 -8.45 22.22 30.36
CA LEU A 15 -7.79 20.92 30.29
C LEU A 15 -6.28 21.12 29.99
N PRO A 16 -5.37 20.47 30.72
CA PRO A 16 -3.94 20.50 30.43
C PRO A 16 -3.64 20.18 28.96
N GLU A 17 -2.64 20.86 28.39
CA GLU A 17 -2.27 20.72 26.97
C GLU A 17 -1.88 19.28 26.60
N ASP A 18 -1.20 18.57 27.50
CA ASP A 18 -0.82 17.16 27.32
C ASP A 18 -2.05 16.24 27.20
N LEU A 19 -3.12 16.52 27.96
CA LEU A 19 -4.36 15.75 27.86
C LEU A 19 -5.12 16.07 26.58
N ILE A 20 -5.12 17.34 26.14
CA ILE A 20 -5.66 17.70 24.83
C ILE A 20 -4.90 16.95 23.73
N HIS A 21 -3.56 16.96 23.79
CA HIS A 21 -2.72 16.24 22.83
C HIS A 21 -3.04 14.74 22.82
N ASP A 22 -3.13 14.08 23.98
CA ASP A 22 -3.43 12.65 24.04
C ASP A 22 -4.83 12.34 23.48
N ILE A 23 -5.86 13.11 23.86
CA ILE A 23 -7.24 12.93 23.37
C ILE A 23 -7.27 13.09 21.86
N LEU A 24 -6.76 14.21 21.32
CA LEU A 24 -6.77 14.48 19.89
C LEU A 24 -6.00 13.41 19.10
N SER A 25 -4.87 12.95 19.63
CA SER A 25 -4.04 11.93 18.95
C SER A 25 -4.70 10.55 18.81
N ARG A 26 -5.85 10.32 19.44
CA ARG A 26 -6.65 9.08 19.32
C ARG A 26 -7.85 9.23 18.36
N LEU A 27 -8.07 10.43 17.81
CA LEU A 27 -9.20 10.70 16.92
C LEU A 27 -8.86 10.32 15.48
N SER A 28 -9.89 10.00 14.69
CA SER A 28 -9.74 9.80 13.25
C SER A 28 -9.28 11.07 12.56
N VAL A 29 -8.62 10.91 11.41
CA VAL A 29 -8.16 12.06 10.61
C VAL A 29 -9.32 12.96 10.21
N GLN A 30 -10.47 12.38 9.85
CA GLN A 30 -11.66 13.14 9.50
C GLN A 30 -12.12 14.06 10.64
N THR A 31 -12.15 13.55 11.87
CA THR A 31 -12.51 14.34 13.06
C THR A 31 -11.49 15.44 13.30
N LEU A 32 -10.20 15.12 13.20
CA LEU A 32 -9.11 16.09 13.36
C LEU A 32 -9.16 17.22 12.34
N LEU A 33 -9.52 16.92 11.09
CA LEU A 33 -9.71 17.93 10.05
C LEU A 33 -10.87 18.88 10.36
N GLN A 34 -11.96 18.39 10.95
CA GLN A 34 -13.05 19.25 11.44
C GLN A 34 -12.59 20.09 12.64
N PHE A 35 -11.82 19.50 13.55
CA PHE A 35 -11.37 20.15 14.78
C PHE A 35 -10.38 21.29 14.55
N ARG A 36 -9.74 21.34 13.36
CA ARG A 36 -8.97 22.51 12.91
C ARG A 36 -9.79 23.80 12.87
N SER A 37 -11.12 23.74 12.77
CA SER A 37 -11.98 24.94 12.78
C SER A 37 -12.45 25.37 14.16
N VAL A 38 -12.14 24.62 15.23
CA VAL A 38 -12.64 24.90 16.59
C VAL A 38 -11.93 26.11 17.20
N CYS A 39 -10.60 26.13 17.19
CA CYS A 39 -9.82 27.27 17.68
C CYS A 39 -8.40 27.30 17.07
N LYS A 40 -7.73 28.45 17.17
CA LYS A 40 -6.37 28.65 16.64
C LYS A 40 -5.33 27.73 17.29
N SER A 41 -5.46 27.45 18.59
CA SER A 41 -4.57 26.55 19.32
C SER A 41 -4.66 25.13 18.76
N TRP A 42 -5.87 24.60 18.57
CA TRP A 42 -6.08 23.26 17.99
C TRP A 42 -5.64 23.19 16.53
N LEU A 43 -5.92 24.22 15.73
CA LEU A 43 -5.40 24.32 14.37
C LEU A 43 -3.87 24.21 14.35
N SER A 44 -3.19 24.97 15.21
CA SER A 44 -1.73 24.96 15.32
C SER A 44 -1.20 23.60 15.76
N LEU A 45 -1.80 23.01 16.80
CA LEU A 45 -1.42 21.70 17.32
C LEU A 45 -1.58 20.60 16.26
N ILE A 46 -2.76 20.48 15.66
CA ILE A 46 -3.09 19.44 14.66
C ILE A 46 -2.27 19.62 13.36
N SER A 47 -1.76 20.81 13.10
CA SER A 47 -0.91 21.09 11.93
C SER A 47 0.59 20.96 12.22
N SER A 48 0.99 20.76 13.47
CA SER A 48 2.39 20.61 13.85
C SER A 48 2.96 19.27 13.40
N SER A 49 4.23 19.26 12.97
CA SER A 49 4.91 18.04 12.54
C SER A 49 5.04 17.00 13.66
N SER A 50 5.24 17.45 14.90
CA SER A 50 5.28 16.58 16.09
C SER A 50 3.96 15.84 16.28
N PHE A 51 2.83 16.56 16.27
CA PHE A 51 1.52 15.95 16.43
C PHE A 51 1.22 14.97 15.27
N ILE A 52 1.49 15.37 14.03
CA ILE A 52 1.28 14.51 12.86
C ILE A 52 2.08 13.21 12.98
N ARG A 53 3.35 13.30 13.37
CA ARG A 53 4.21 12.13 13.58
C ARG A 53 3.72 11.26 14.73
N THR A 54 3.34 11.85 15.87
CA THR A 54 2.81 11.08 17.00
C THR A 54 1.48 10.40 16.66
N HIS A 55 0.57 11.09 15.96
CA HIS A 55 -0.69 10.53 15.48
C HIS A 55 -0.42 9.35 14.53
N LEU A 56 0.43 9.54 13.52
CA LEU A 56 0.80 8.48 12.58
C LEU A 56 1.42 7.26 13.30
N LEU A 57 2.38 7.48 14.20
CA LEU A 57 3.00 6.37 14.95
C LEU A 57 1.99 5.60 15.80
N LYS A 58 1.03 6.29 16.41
CA LYS A 58 -0.07 5.64 17.14
C LYS A 58 -0.96 4.84 16.18
N SER A 59 -1.34 5.42 15.05
CA SER A 59 -2.18 4.78 14.04
C SER A 59 -1.52 3.55 13.42
N THR A 60 -0.24 3.60 13.05
CA THR A 60 0.51 2.48 12.46
C THR A 60 0.69 1.32 13.44
N ASN A 61 0.87 1.61 14.73
CA ASN A 61 1.08 0.59 15.76
C ASN A 61 -0.22 0.14 16.45
N ASP A 62 -1.39 0.58 15.96
CA ASP A 62 -2.66 0.16 16.53
C ASP A 62 -2.97 -1.29 16.11
N PRO A 63 -2.96 -2.25 17.04
CA PRO A 63 -3.20 -3.64 16.73
C PRO A 63 -4.64 -3.87 16.24
N LEU A 64 -5.59 -2.99 16.59
CA LEU A 64 -6.98 -3.10 16.20
C LEU A 64 -7.27 -2.49 14.82
N TYR A 65 -6.27 -1.89 14.16
CA TYR A 65 -6.41 -1.28 12.83
C TYR A 65 -7.53 -0.22 12.75
N THR A 66 -7.82 0.50 13.84
CA THR A 66 -8.89 1.52 13.92
C THR A 66 -8.66 2.69 12.96
N HIS A 67 -7.40 2.96 12.64
CA HIS A 67 -6.97 4.00 11.70
C HIS A 67 -6.40 3.42 10.41
N HIS A 68 -6.74 2.19 10.04
CA HIS A 68 -6.32 1.62 8.77
C HIS A 68 -7.51 1.39 7.85
N GLY A 69 -7.28 1.67 6.57
CA GLY A 69 -8.26 1.44 5.52
C GLY A 69 -7.72 0.63 4.36
N LEU A 70 -8.62 0.32 3.43
CA LEU A 70 -8.34 -0.32 2.15
C LEU A 70 -8.49 0.68 1.01
N VAL A 71 -7.56 0.63 0.07
CA VAL A 71 -7.65 1.22 -1.25
C VAL A 71 -7.98 0.08 -2.21
N LEU A 72 -9.12 0.19 -2.89
CA LEU A 72 -9.54 -0.78 -3.89
C LEU A 72 -9.20 -0.23 -5.28
N CYS A 73 -8.52 -1.02 -6.08
CA CYS A 73 -8.15 -0.64 -7.45
C CYS A 73 -8.79 -1.62 -8.42
N GLU A 74 -9.55 -1.09 -9.37
CA GLU A 74 -10.12 -1.89 -10.45
C GLU A 74 -9.18 -1.88 -11.65
N TRP A 75 -8.95 -3.05 -12.22
CA TRP A 75 -8.04 -3.26 -13.33
C TRP A 75 -8.74 -3.89 -14.52
N ASN A 76 -8.37 -3.40 -15.71
CA ASN A 76 -8.64 -4.08 -16.97
C ASN A 76 -7.33 -4.29 -17.72
N TRP A 77 -6.91 -5.56 -17.80
CA TRP A 77 -5.64 -6.06 -18.35
C TRP A 77 -4.41 -5.43 -17.74
N CYS A 78 -4.17 -4.16 -18.02
CA CYS A 78 -3.02 -3.47 -17.54
C CYS A 78 -3.33 -2.05 -17.02
N ASN A 79 -4.52 -1.51 -17.26
CA ASN A 79 -4.91 -0.17 -16.82
C ASN A 79 -5.74 -0.24 -15.54
N CYS A 80 -5.46 0.65 -14.58
CA CYS A 80 -6.37 0.87 -13.47
C CYS A 80 -7.53 1.75 -13.98
N PHE A 81 -8.76 1.24 -13.90
CA PHE A 81 -9.97 1.90 -14.37
C PHE A 81 -10.53 2.86 -13.32
N GLY A 82 -10.35 2.53 -12.04
CA GLY A 82 -10.77 3.35 -10.93
C GLY A 82 -10.06 2.97 -9.65
N ILE A 83 -9.80 3.97 -8.83
CA ILE A 83 -9.42 3.80 -7.43
C ILE A 83 -10.62 4.20 -6.59
N TYR A 84 -11.01 3.30 -5.68
CA TYR A 84 -12.18 3.43 -4.84
C TYR A 84 -11.78 3.33 -3.37
N MET A 85 -12.41 4.18 -2.56
CA MET A 85 -12.30 4.15 -1.12
C MET A 85 -13.57 4.76 -0.49
N ASP A 86 -14.17 4.03 0.45
CA ASP A 86 -15.14 4.60 1.41
C ASP A 86 -14.54 4.45 2.82
N PRO A 87 -14.21 5.55 3.51
CA PRO A 87 -13.64 5.53 4.86
C PRO A 87 -14.48 4.75 5.89
N ARG A 88 -15.80 4.64 5.70
CA ARG A 88 -16.70 3.99 6.66
C ARG A 88 -16.73 2.47 6.51
N THR A 89 -16.36 1.95 5.33
CA THR A 89 -16.58 0.54 4.97
C THR A 89 -15.31 -0.16 4.54
N CYS A 90 -14.32 0.61 4.07
CA CYS A 90 -12.98 0.11 3.80
C CYS A 90 -12.10 0.13 5.06
N SER A 91 -12.64 0.32 6.27
CA SER A 91 -11.87 0.26 7.52
C SER A 91 -11.55 -1.19 7.89
N LEU A 92 -10.26 -1.50 8.09
CA LEU A 92 -9.79 -2.84 8.47
C LEU A 92 -10.42 -3.33 9.79
N ASN A 93 -10.54 -2.44 10.78
CA ASN A 93 -11.20 -2.75 12.06
C ASN A 93 -12.64 -3.24 11.89
N THR A 94 -13.34 -2.79 10.84
CA THR A 94 -14.72 -3.20 10.55
C THR A 94 -14.80 -4.63 10.01
N PHE A 95 -13.83 -5.04 9.18
CA PHE A 95 -13.74 -6.41 8.68
C PHE A 95 -13.52 -7.43 9.80
N PHE A 96 -12.79 -7.07 10.85
CA PHE A 96 -12.48 -7.98 11.98
C PHE A 96 -13.57 -8.04 13.06
N ASN A 97 -14.39 -7.01 13.25
CA ASN A 97 -15.29 -6.90 14.42
C ASN A 97 -16.78 -7.07 14.13
N ARG A 98 -17.19 -7.25 12.86
CA ARG A 98 -18.63 -7.39 12.54
C ARG A 98 -18.96 -8.79 12.07
N PRO A 99 -19.98 -9.45 12.67
CA PRO A 99 -20.61 -10.60 12.04
C PRO A 99 -21.42 -10.06 10.85
N PHE A 100 -20.86 -10.11 9.65
CA PHE A 100 -21.54 -9.62 8.46
C PHE A 100 -22.75 -10.53 8.16
N THR A 101 -23.95 -9.94 8.16
CA THR A 101 -25.09 -10.57 7.50
C THR A 101 -24.93 -10.35 6.00
N TYR A 102 -24.37 -11.36 5.36
CA TYR A 102 -24.31 -11.60 3.91
C TYR A 102 -25.56 -11.05 3.19
N LYS A 103 -25.40 -10.03 2.31
CA LYS A 103 -26.19 -9.80 1.06
C LYS A 103 -26.30 -8.35 0.54
N SER A 104 -25.87 -7.29 1.22
CA SER A 104 -26.19 -5.92 0.77
C SER A 104 -25.04 -5.06 0.27
N TRP A 105 -23.80 -5.53 0.31
CA TRP A 105 -22.69 -4.81 -0.31
C TRP A 105 -22.49 -5.27 -1.75
N ARG A 106 -23.07 -4.50 -2.66
CA ARG A 106 -22.53 -4.29 -3.99
C ARG A 106 -21.86 -2.92 -3.93
N ILE A 107 -20.75 -2.72 -4.62
CA ILE A 107 -20.32 -1.36 -4.98
C ILE A 107 -21.36 -0.87 -5.99
N VAL A 108 -22.53 -0.48 -5.48
CA VAL A 108 -23.56 0.23 -6.22
C VAL A 108 -23.01 1.65 -6.34
N GLU A 109 -23.17 2.24 -7.52
CA GLU A 109 -22.87 3.64 -7.83
C GLU A 109 -23.70 4.64 -7.00
N ASP A 110 -23.80 4.47 -5.68
CA ASP A 110 -24.18 5.54 -4.78
C ASP A 110 -23.00 6.53 -4.76
N ASN A 111 -22.96 7.33 -5.83
CA ASN A 111 -22.02 8.39 -6.21
C ASN A 111 -21.87 9.49 -5.15
N LYS A 112 -22.41 9.31 -3.95
CA LYS A 112 -22.45 10.33 -2.90
C LYS A 112 -21.31 10.24 -1.89
N LEU A 113 -20.62 9.10 -1.75
CA LEU A 113 -19.65 8.89 -0.66
C LEU A 113 -18.36 8.14 -1.03
N ILE A 114 -18.25 7.62 -2.24
CA ILE A 114 -17.01 7.08 -2.78
C ILE A 114 -16.20 8.27 -3.31
N ASP A 115 -14.98 8.49 -2.81
CA ASP A 115 -14.05 9.35 -3.53
C ASP A 115 -13.64 8.60 -4.79
N LYS A 116 -14.47 8.73 -5.83
CA LYS A 116 -14.16 8.19 -7.14
C LYS A 116 -13.02 9.05 -7.66
N PHE A 117 -11.79 8.56 -7.50
CA PHE A 117 -10.67 9.00 -8.33
C PHE A 117 -10.87 8.39 -9.73
N SER A 118 -12.01 8.70 -10.36
CA SER A 118 -12.12 8.69 -11.81
C SER A 118 -11.76 10.10 -12.23
N ILE A 119 -10.47 10.30 -12.50
CA ILE A 119 -9.98 11.54 -13.06
C ILE A 119 -10.63 11.65 -14.45
N TYR A 120 -11.68 12.47 -14.61
CA TYR A 120 -12.35 13.01 -15.84
C TYR A 120 -13.32 14.07 -15.28
N ASN A 121 -13.13 15.39 -15.40
CA ASN A 121 -12.95 16.23 -16.60
C ASN A 121 -12.26 17.57 -16.26
N GLN A 122 -10.93 17.62 -16.37
CA GLN A 122 -10.19 18.79 -16.88
C GLN A 122 -8.99 18.41 -17.78
N GLY A 123 -8.81 17.13 -18.14
CA GLY A 123 -7.57 16.62 -18.73
C GLY A 123 -6.98 15.51 -17.86
N VAL A 124 -7.15 14.27 -18.30
CA VAL A 124 -7.13 13.12 -17.40
C VAL A 124 -5.79 12.46 -17.25
N ILE A 125 -5.46 12.16 -16.00
CA ILE A 125 -4.34 11.33 -15.60
C ILE A 125 -4.88 9.90 -15.40
N GLN A 126 -4.48 8.97 -16.28
CA GLN A 126 -4.82 7.56 -16.15
C GLN A 126 -3.86 6.90 -15.16
N VAL A 127 -4.37 6.49 -13.99
CA VAL A 127 -3.55 5.71 -13.05
C VAL A 127 -3.23 4.38 -13.70
N ARG A 128 -1.93 4.10 -13.76
CA ARG A 128 -1.39 2.87 -14.30
C ARG A 128 -1.03 1.89 -13.21
N ASN A 129 -0.59 2.37 -12.05
CA ASN A 129 -0.22 1.49 -10.95
C ASN A 129 -0.27 2.19 -9.59
N VAL A 130 -0.61 1.44 -8.55
CA VAL A 130 -0.31 1.83 -7.17
C VAL A 130 1.11 1.35 -6.89
N VAL A 131 2.07 2.27 -6.91
CA VAL A 131 3.48 1.97 -6.69
C VAL A 131 3.72 1.40 -5.29
N GLY A 132 2.95 1.87 -4.32
CA GLY A 132 2.98 1.40 -2.95
C GLY A 132 2.30 2.38 -2.01
N TYR A 133 2.33 2.06 -0.73
CA TYR A 133 1.80 2.89 0.34
C TYR A 133 2.81 2.91 1.49
N CYS A 134 2.92 4.05 2.16
CA CYS A 134 3.84 4.20 3.28
C CYS A 134 3.44 5.43 4.10
N ASN A 135 3.43 5.30 5.43
CA ASN A 135 3.22 6.41 6.36
C ASN A 135 2.02 7.31 6.03
N GLY A 136 0.94 6.66 5.58
CA GLY A 136 -0.34 7.26 5.22
C GLY A 136 -0.39 8.03 3.90
N LEU A 137 0.66 7.93 3.08
CA LEU A 137 0.64 8.30 1.67
C LEU A 137 0.54 7.06 0.79
N VAL A 138 -0.15 7.20 -0.33
CA VAL A 138 -0.22 6.25 -1.44
C VAL A 138 0.50 6.88 -2.62
N CYS A 139 1.43 6.14 -3.21
CA CYS A 139 2.17 6.56 -4.40
C CYS A 139 1.51 5.96 -5.64
N LEU A 140 1.11 6.83 -6.56
CA LEU A 140 0.42 6.46 -7.80
C LEU A 140 1.33 6.76 -8.99
N ALA A 141 1.43 5.80 -9.91
CA ALA A 141 2.10 5.96 -11.19
C ALA A 141 1.04 6.03 -12.30
N CYS A 142 1.18 7.00 -13.18
CA CYS A 142 0.25 7.27 -14.28
C CYS A 142 1.00 7.31 -15.60
N ASN A 143 0.32 7.10 -16.74
CA ASN A 143 0.89 6.93 -18.08
C ASN A 143 1.56 5.56 -18.33
N MET A 144 1.78 5.23 -19.61
CA MET A 144 2.19 3.90 -20.06
C MET A 144 3.71 3.65 -20.08
N LYS A 145 4.50 4.65 -20.49
CA LYS A 145 5.95 4.51 -20.72
C LYS A 145 6.78 5.10 -19.58
N VAL A 146 6.73 6.43 -19.47
CA VAL A 146 7.36 7.20 -18.39
C VAL A 146 6.27 7.65 -17.45
N TYR A 147 6.37 7.20 -16.21
CA TYR A 147 5.31 7.44 -15.24
C TYR A 147 5.30 8.90 -14.76
N ASP A 148 4.14 9.52 -14.82
CA ASP A 148 3.84 10.67 -13.96
C ASP A 148 3.55 10.12 -12.56
N ILE A 149 4.32 10.54 -11.57
CA ILE A 149 4.17 10.06 -10.20
C ILE A 149 3.38 11.07 -9.37
N TYR A 150 2.47 10.57 -8.54
CA TYR A 150 1.67 11.36 -7.62
C TYR A 150 1.75 10.78 -6.21
N PHE A 151 1.85 11.66 -5.23
CA PHE A 151 1.53 11.33 -3.84
C PHE A 151 0.09 11.69 -3.57
N TRP A 152 -0.64 10.76 -2.97
CA TRP A 152 -2.01 10.92 -2.56
C TRP A 152 -2.14 10.56 -1.09
N ASN A 153 -2.74 11.44 -0.30
CA ASN A 153 -3.22 11.09 1.04
C ASN A 153 -4.73 10.86 0.96
N PRO A 154 -5.20 9.60 1.10
CA PRO A 154 -6.63 9.31 1.02
C PRO A 154 -7.44 9.94 2.15
N ALA A 155 -6.91 9.96 3.38
CA ALA A 155 -7.61 10.48 4.55
C ALA A 155 -7.80 12.01 4.51
N THR A 156 -6.84 12.75 3.95
CA THR A 156 -6.94 14.21 3.76
C THR A 156 -7.42 14.63 2.37
N ARG A 157 -7.55 13.67 1.45
CA ARG A 157 -7.92 13.84 0.04
C ARG A 157 -6.99 14.77 -0.75
N LYS A 158 -5.77 15.00 -0.24
CA LYS A 158 -4.76 15.82 -0.91
C LYS A 158 -3.98 14.98 -1.92
N VAL A 159 -3.69 15.57 -3.08
CA VAL A 159 -2.86 14.97 -4.12
C VAL A 159 -1.80 15.96 -4.54
N ARG A 160 -0.60 15.47 -4.84
CA ARG A 160 0.52 16.25 -5.39
C ARG A 160 1.20 15.46 -6.50
N LYS A 161 1.39 16.10 -7.65
CA LYS A 161 2.26 15.59 -8.73
C LYS A 161 3.72 15.83 -8.36
N LEU A 162 4.57 14.82 -8.58
CA LEU A 162 6.02 14.96 -8.46
C LEU A 162 6.64 15.58 -9.72
N PRO A 163 7.87 16.14 -9.65
CA PRO A 163 8.62 16.52 -10.84
C PRO A 163 8.71 15.35 -11.83
N ASN A 164 8.71 15.67 -13.12
CA ASN A 164 8.80 14.65 -14.16
C ASN A 164 10.12 13.88 -14.02
N LEU A 165 10.05 12.57 -14.24
CA LEU A 165 11.24 11.75 -14.35
C LEU A 165 11.96 12.06 -15.66
N GLU A 166 13.24 12.40 -15.56
CA GLU A 166 14.12 12.69 -16.70
C GLU A 166 15.35 11.77 -16.65
N PRO A 167 15.28 10.60 -17.32
CA PRO A 167 16.43 9.70 -17.43
C PRO A 167 17.58 10.38 -18.19
N ARG A 168 18.83 10.04 -17.85
CA ARG A 168 20.02 10.64 -18.49
C ARG A 168 20.64 9.76 -19.57
N LYS A 169 20.53 8.44 -19.43
CA LYS A 169 21.14 7.49 -20.37
C LYS A 169 20.46 7.41 -21.73
N PHE A 170 19.16 7.68 -21.81
CA PHE A 170 18.39 7.55 -23.04
C PHE A 170 17.32 8.64 -23.14
N GLU A 171 16.95 8.98 -24.38
CA GLU A 171 15.86 9.92 -24.66
C GLU A 171 14.50 9.34 -24.23
N LYS A 172 13.50 10.19 -24.02
CA LYS A 172 12.19 9.78 -23.51
C LYS A 172 11.49 8.78 -24.45
N GLU A 173 11.71 8.91 -25.74
CA GLU A 173 11.13 8.11 -26.81
C GLU A 173 11.67 6.66 -26.81
N ASP A 174 12.92 6.49 -26.39
CA ASP A 174 13.65 5.21 -26.35
C ASP A 174 13.25 4.36 -25.13
N ILE A 175 12.47 4.93 -24.21
CA ILE A 175 11.99 4.25 -23.02
C ILE A 175 10.88 3.28 -23.39
N GLN A 176 11.14 2.01 -23.11
CA GLN A 176 10.16 0.95 -23.26
C GLN A 176 9.14 1.01 -22.10
N TRP A 177 9.64 1.11 -20.87
CA TRP A 177 8.83 1.22 -19.66
C TRP A 177 9.65 1.68 -18.45
N CYS A 178 8.96 2.15 -17.41
CA CYS A 178 9.52 2.32 -16.07
C CYS A 178 8.76 1.48 -15.03
N ARG A 179 9.45 1.02 -13.99
CA ARG A 179 8.88 0.32 -12.81
C ARG A 179 9.36 1.00 -11.56
N CYS A 180 8.45 1.31 -10.66
CA CYS A 180 8.76 2.11 -9.49
C CYS A 180 8.64 1.30 -8.19
N GLY A 181 9.33 1.78 -7.17
CA GLY A 181 9.19 1.39 -5.78
C GLY A 181 9.01 2.64 -4.92
N PHE A 182 8.16 2.57 -3.90
CA PHE A 182 7.87 3.69 -3.00
C PHE A 182 8.22 3.31 -1.57
N CYS A 183 8.97 4.15 -0.88
CA CYS A 183 9.37 3.90 0.50
C CYS A 183 9.51 5.18 1.33
N TYR A 184 9.62 4.99 2.64
CA TYR A 184 10.02 6.04 3.57
C TYR A 184 11.43 5.78 4.09
N ASP A 185 12.30 6.77 3.95
CA ASP A 185 13.63 6.77 4.53
C ASP A 185 13.55 7.40 5.93
N GLU A 186 13.46 6.52 6.94
CA GLU A 186 13.37 6.91 8.35
C GLU A 186 14.59 7.70 8.84
N LEU A 187 15.78 7.48 8.27
CA LEU A 187 17.01 8.18 8.68
C LEU A 187 16.99 9.63 8.23
N ASN A 188 16.49 9.87 7.01
CA ASN A 188 16.48 11.21 6.40
C ASN A 188 15.14 11.94 6.52
N ASP A 189 14.13 11.28 7.10
CA ASP A 189 12.75 11.77 7.28
C ASP A 189 12.14 12.21 5.95
N THR A 190 12.26 11.36 4.92
CA THR A 190 11.85 11.69 3.55
C THR A 190 11.23 10.49 2.84
N PHE A 191 10.19 10.77 2.06
CA PHE A 191 9.66 9.82 1.11
C PHE A 191 10.57 9.73 -0.11
N LYS A 192 10.85 8.50 -0.56
CA LYS A 192 11.63 8.25 -1.77
C LYS A 192 10.81 7.43 -2.76
N VAL A 193 10.99 7.73 -4.04
CA VAL A 193 10.48 6.91 -5.15
C VAL A 193 11.66 6.49 -6.00
N TYR A 194 11.89 5.19 -6.13
CA TYR A 194 12.88 4.65 -7.03
C TYR A 194 12.20 4.26 -8.33
N SER A 195 12.80 4.61 -9.45
CA SER A 195 12.32 4.26 -10.79
C SER A 195 13.42 3.51 -11.53
N VAL A 196 13.09 2.30 -11.99
CA VAL A 196 13.90 1.50 -12.91
C VAL A 196 13.29 1.68 -14.30
N CYS A 197 13.96 2.41 -15.17
CA CYS A 197 13.56 2.56 -16.56
C CYS A 197 14.40 1.65 -17.44
N ARG A 198 13.76 1.07 -18.46
CA ARG A 198 14.41 0.21 -19.45
C ARG A 198 14.19 0.76 -20.86
N SER A 199 15.25 0.80 -21.65
CA SER A 199 15.19 1.19 -23.06
C SER A 199 14.76 0.03 -23.97
N TYR A 200 14.43 0.32 -25.23
CA TYR A 200 14.23 -0.73 -26.24
C TYR A 200 15.49 -1.54 -26.55
N ASP A 201 16.68 -0.97 -26.29
CA ASP A 201 17.98 -1.64 -26.44
C ASP A 201 18.38 -2.51 -25.23
N PHE A 202 17.43 -2.74 -24.32
CA PHE A 202 17.60 -3.59 -23.14
C PHE A 202 18.56 -3.00 -22.08
N GLU A 203 18.87 -1.70 -22.15
CA GLU A 203 19.64 -1.00 -21.12
C GLU A 203 18.74 -0.52 -20.00
N TYR A 204 19.32 -0.36 -18.79
CA TYR A 204 18.59 0.05 -17.60
C TYR A 204 19.20 1.32 -16.98
N GLU A 205 18.33 2.19 -16.47
CA GLU A 205 18.72 3.30 -15.61
C GLU A 205 17.84 3.35 -14.38
N VAL A 206 18.48 3.48 -13.22
CA VAL A 206 17.81 3.69 -11.95
C VAL A 206 17.94 5.15 -11.54
N SER A 207 16.81 5.75 -11.20
CA SER A 207 16.71 7.10 -10.64
C SER A 207 15.93 7.09 -9.33
N VAL A 208 16.28 7.97 -8.41
CA VAL A 208 15.58 8.13 -7.13
C VAL A 208 15.13 9.57 -6.94
N TYR A 209 13.85 9.74 -6.62
CA TYR A 209 13.27 10.98 -6.14
C TYR A 209 13.32 11.04 -4.62
N SER A 210 13.56 12.22 -4.05
CA SER A 210 13.41 12.47 -2.61
C SER A 210 12.47 13.65 -2.37
N SER A 211 11.46 13.45 -1.51
CA SER A 211 10.47 14.48 -1.16
C SER A 211 11.07 15.69 -0.45
N LYS A 212 12.23 15.53 0.18
CA LYS A 212 12.95 16.59 0.90
C LYS A 212 13.67 17.55 -0.03
N SER A 213 14.22 17.03 -1.13
CA SER A 213 14.91 17.83 -2.16
C SER A 213 14.00 18.22 -3.32
N ASP A 214 12.85 17.55 -3.45
CA ASP A 214 11.89 17.72 -4.54
C ASP A 214 12.55 17.56 -5.92
N CYS A 215 13.48 16.60 -6.05
CA CYS A 215 14.17 16.33 -7.30
C CYS A 215 14.53 14.85 -7.48
N TRP A 216 14.72 14.46 -8.74
CA TRP A 216 15.29 13.17 -9.11
C TRP A 216 16.82 13.24 -9.17
N ARG A 217 17.49 12.19 -8.73
CA ARG A 217 18.90 11.93 -9.05
C ARG A 217 19.05 10.57 -9.72
N VAL A 218 19.97 10.48 -10.68
CA VAL A 218 20.37 9.21 -11.27
C VAL A 218 21.26 8.44 -10.30
N MET A 219 21.05 7.13 -10.19
CA MET A 219 21.87 6.20 -9.41
C MET A 219 22.81 5.37 -10.28
N GLY A 220 22.40 5.02 -11.50
CA GLY A 220 23.21 4.23 -12.43
C GLY A 220 22.46 3.03 -12.97
N ASP A 221 23.18 1.93 -13.19
CA ASP A 221 22.63 0.67 -13.73
C ASP A 221 21.82 -0.13 -12.71
N PHE A 222 20.86 -0.88 -13.23
CA PHE A 222 20.19 -1.93 -12.47
C PHE A 222 20.98 -3.25 -12.59
N PRO A 223 21.07 -4.10 -11.55
CA PRO A 223 21.95 -5.28 -11.57
C PRO A 223 21.67 -6.30 -12.69
N CYS A 224 20.47 -6.35 -13.26
CA CYS A 224 20.11 -7.22 -14.40
C CYS A 224 20.46 -6.63 -15.79
N SER A 225 21.22 -5.54 -15.86
CA SER A 225 21.44 -4.80 -17.11
C SER A 225 22.15 -5.59 -18.22
N ASN A 226 22.99 -6.55 -17.86
CA ASN A 226 23.80 -7.31 -18.83
C ASN A 226 23.17 -8.64 -19.24
N ASP A 227 22.06 -9.04 -18.62
CA ASP A 227 21.45 -10.35 -18.86
C ASP A 227 20.07 -10.20 -19.50
N LYS A 228 20.02 -10.40 -20.82
CA LYS A 228 18.80 -10.25 -21.62
C LYS A 228 17.77 -11.35 -21.37
N ALA A 229 18.16 -12.45 -20.71
CA ALA A 229 17.23 -13.52 -20.32
C ALA A 229 16.30 -13.07 -19.18
N TYR A 230 16.66 -12.00 -18.47
CA TYR A 230 15.92 -11.51 -17.31
C TYR A 230 15.28 -10.14 -17.54
N TYR A 231 14.11 -9.94 -16.95
CA TYR A 231 13.47 -8.63 -16.92
C TYR A 231 12.75 -8.37 -15.60
N VAL A 232 12.61 -7.10 -15.24
CA VAL A 232 11.86 -6.69 -14.05
C VAL A 232 10.37 -6.92 -14.29
N SER A 233 9.71 -7.57 -13.34
CA SER A 233 8.27 -7.83 -13.37
C SER A 233 7.45 -6.55 -13.61
N LYS A 234 6.22 -6.71 -14.12
CA LYS A 234 5.29 -5.59 -14.30
C LYS A 234 4.82 -4.98 -12.98
N SER A 235 4.90 -5.75 -11.90
CA SER A 235 4.54 -5.30 -10.55
C SER A 235 5.50 -4.24 -10.03
N PRO A 236 5.02 -3.28 -9.22
CA PRO A 236 5.89 -2.35 -8.49
C PRO A 236 6.82 -3.09 -7.53
N ALA A 237 7.88 -2.41 -7.11
CA ALA A 237 8.74 -2.92 -6.04
C ALA A 237 7.99 -2.91 -4.71
N ILE A 238 8.14 -3.98 -3.95
CA ILE A 238 7.50 -4.13 -2.64
C ILE A 238 8.44 -3.53 -1.60
N PHE A 239 7.97 -2.54 -0.83
CA PHE A 239 8.70 -2.04 0.32
C PHE A 239 8.37 -2.89 1.55
N ALA A 240 9.35 -3.63 2.05
CA ALA A 240 9.22 -4.46 3.25
C ALA A 240 10.59 -4.68 3.88
N ASN A 241 10.65 -5.01 5.18
CA ASN A 241 11.92 -5.27 5.89
C ASN A 241 12.97 -4.15 5.74
N GLY A 242 12.56 -2.90 5.48
CA GLY A 242 13.46 -1.78 5.21
C GLY A 242 14.14 -1.79 3.84
N LEU A 243 13.72 -2.65 2.90
CA LEU A 243 14.25 -2.77 1.55
C LEU A 243 13.14 -2.59 0.51
N LEU A 244 13.53 -2.23 -0.71
CA LEU A 244 12.67 -2.35 -1.88
C LEU A 244 13.01 -3.61 -2.65
N HIS A 245 12.01 -4.45 -2.90
CA HIS A 245 12.17 -5.75 -3.53
C HIS A 245 11.53 -5.76 -4.93
N TRP A 246 12.33 -6.01 -5.97
CA TRP A 246 11.86 -6.26 -7.33
C TRP A 246 11.91 -7.75 -7.63
N VAL A 247 10.82 -8.26 -8.18
CA VAL A 247 10.77 -9.60 -8.77
C VAL A 247 11.36 -9.53 -10.17
N ILE A 248 12.36 -10.36 -10.42
CA ILE A 248 13.03 -10.51 -11.70
C ILE A 248 12.55 -11.83 -12.30
N VAL A 249 11.98 -11.74 -13.49
CA VAL A 249 11.41 -12.88 -14.22
C VAL A 249 12.46 -13.38 -15.21
N GLY A 250 12.75 -14.69 -15.15
CA GLY A 250 13.62 -15.39 -16.09
C GLY A 250 12.84 -16.15 -17.17
N GLU A 251 13.50 -17.11 -17.83
CA GLU A 251 12.88 -17.98 -18.84
C GLU A 251 11.99 -19.06 -18.21
N SER A 252 12.32 -19.51 -16.99
CA SER A 252 11.52 -20.43 -16.19
C SER A 252 11.23 -19.87 -14.78
N TYR A 253 10.27 -20.46 -14.06
CA TYR A 253 9.98 -20.09 -12.66
C TYR A 253 11.17 -20.36 -11.73
N GLU A 254 11.99 -21.37 -12.03
CA GLU A 254 13.20 -21.69 -11.26
C GLU A 254 14.28 -20.61 -11.39
N ASP A 255 14.16 -19.78 -12.43
CA ASP A 255 15.04 -18.65 -12.70
C ASP A 255 14.54 -17.35 -12.09
N GLU A 256 13.37 -17.31 -11.44
CA GLU A 256 12.89 -16.11 -10.77
C GLU A 256 13.81 -15.72 -9.60
N ARG A 257 14.14 -14.43 -9.53
CA ARG A 257 15.05 -13.87 -8.52
C ARG A 257 14.43 -12.65 -7.88
N ILE A 258 14.86 -12.34 -6.66
CA ILE A 258 14.49 -11.09 -6.01
C ILE A 258 15.74 -10.21 -5.92
N ILE A 259 15.69 -9.03 -6.54
CA ILE A 259 16.69 -8.00 -6.30
C ILE A 259 16.14 -7.03 -5.27
N SER A 260 16.89 -6.86 -4.20
CA SER A 260 16.53 -5.98 -3.10
C SER A 260 17.49 -4.81 -3.03
N LEU A 261 16.97 -3.59 -2.91
CA LEU A 261 17.74 -2.38 -2.65
C LEU A 261 17.63 -2.03 -1.18
N ASP A 262 18.77 -1.95 -0.50
CA ASP A 262 18.85 -1.33 0.81
C ASP A 262 18.76 0.19 0.64
N ILE A 263 17.72 0.81 1.20
CA ILE A 263 17.47 2.25 1.04
C ILE A 263 18.42 3.12 1.86
N LYS A 264 19.10 2.55 2.86
CA LYS A 264 20.03 3.25 3.76
C LYS A 264 21.42 3.32 3.14
N THR A 265 21.88 2.21 2.58
CA THR A 265 23.20 2.12 1.92
C THR A 265 23.11 2.36 0.42
N GLU A 266 21.91 2.33 -0.17
CA GLU A 266 21.65 2.44 -1.61
C GLU A 266 22.40 1.37 -2.43
N THR A 267 22.52 0.16 -1.87
CA THR A 267 23.19 -1.00 -2.47
C THR A 267 22.21 -2.13 -2.77
N TYR A 268 22.45 -2.85 -3.87
CA TYR A 268 21.65 -4.01 -4.26
C TYR A 268 22.18 -5.30 -3.65
N ARG A 269 21.26 -6.25 -3.45
CA ARG A 269 21.55 -7.64 -3.13
C ARG A 269 20.49 -8.56 -3.69
N GLU A 270 20.88 -9.78 -3.98
CA GLU A 270 19.98 -10.83 -4.43
C GLU A 270 19.46 -11.62 -3.23
N ILE A 271 18.17 -11.93 -3.23
CA ILE A 271 17.52 -12.81 -2.26
C ILE A 271 16.98 -14.01 -3.03
N LEU A 272 17.40 -15.20 -2.60
CA LEU A 272 16.94 -16.45 -3.19
C LEU A 272 15.50 -16.74 -2.77
N LEU A 273 14.73 -17.36 -3.66
CA LEU A 273 13.38 -17.83 -3.34
C LEU A 273 13.42 -19.00 -2.35
N PRO A 274 12.35 -19.21 -1.55
CA PRO A 274 12.21 -20.42 -0.77
C PRO A 274 12.22 -21.64 -1.70
N LYS A 275 12.71 -22.77 -1.21
CA LYS A 275 12.52 -24.05 -1.88
C LYS A 275 11.14 -24.58 -1.52
N PHE A 276 10.18 -24.47 -2.45
CA PHE A 276 8.78 -24.84 -2.18
C PHE A 276 8.40 -26.25 -2.65
N ARG A 277 9.07 -26.86 -3.64
CA ARG A 277 8.90 -28.29 -4.02
C ARG A 277 9.91 -28.78 -5.07
N GLU A 278 10.05 -30.11 -5.17
CA GLU A 278 10.85 -30.85 -6.17
C GLU A 278 9.96 -31.66 -7.17
N GLU A 279 8.62 -31.60 -7.07
CA GLU A 279 7.69 -32.46 -7.84
C GLU A 279 6.74 -31.67 -8.78
N GLU A 280 6.33 -32.35 -9.86
CA GLU A 280 5.53 -31.87 -11.00
C GLU A 280 4.13 -31.35 -10.61
N GLY A 281 3.78 -30.14 -11.07
CA GLY A 281 2.45 -29.52 -10.97
C GLY A 281 2.49 -28.04 -11.37
N GLU A 282 1.36 -27.50 -11.84
CA GLU A 282 1.24 -26.05 -12.10
C GLU A 282 1.01 -25.30 -10.78
N TYR A 283 1.67 -24.17 -10.61
CA TYR A 283 1.48 -23.30 -9.45
C TYR A 283 1.66 -21.83 -9.86
N ILE A 284 1.11 -20.91 -9.05
CA ILE A 284 1.30 -19.47 -9.23
C ILE A 284 1.98 -18.89 -8.00
N ILE A 285 3.05 -18.13 -8.22
CA ILE A 285 3.72 -17.36 -7.18
C ILE A 285 3.19 -15.92 -7.21
N LYS A 286 2.85 -15.38 -6.04
CA LYS A 286 2.61 -13.95 -5.87
C LYS A 286 3.40 -13.40 -4.70
N PHE A 287 3.95 -12.21 -4.90
CA PHE A 287 4.66 -11.47 -3.88
C PHE A 287 3.79 -10.37 -3.30
N GLY A 288 3.99 -10.05 -2.03
CA GLY A 288 3.30 -8.96 -1.36
C GLY A 288 4.07 -8.41 -0.17
N ASN A 289 3.54 -7.33 0.41
CA ASN A 289 3.89 -6.94 1.77
C ASN A 289 2.81 -7.53 2.67
N PHE A 290 3.23 -8.33 3.65
CA PHE A 290 2.35 -8.86 4.68
C PHE A 290 2.94 -8.50 6.04
N SER A 291 2.26 -7.63 6.78
CA SER A 291 2.71 -7.14 8.09
C SER A 291 4.16 -6.62 8.08
N ASN A 292 4.49 -5.77 7.10
CA ASN A 292 5.82 -5.17 6.89
C ASN A 292 6.96 -6.15 6.57
N SER A 293 6.63 -7.41 6.28
CA SER A 293 7.57 -8.41 5.78
C SER A 293 7.26 -8.73 4.33
N LEU A 294 8.30 -8.98 3.53
CA LEU A 294 8.11 -9.51 2.18
C LEU A 294 7.46 -10.89 2.31
N SER A 295 6.33 -11.06 1.64
CA SER A 295 5.61 -12.32 1.59
C SER A 295 5.63 -12.91 0.20
N LEU A 296 5.56 -14.23 0.17
CA LEU A 296 5.38 -15.03 -1.02
C LEU A 296 4.24 -16.00 -0.74
N ILE A 297 3.23 -16.02 -1.61
CA ILE A 297 2.23 -17.06 -1.62
C ILE A 297 2.46 -17.93 -2.85
N CYS A 298 2.59 -19.25 -2.61
CA CYS A 298 2.67 -20.26 -3.65
C CYS A 298 1.32 -20.97 -3.68
N ASP A 299 0.56 -20.73 -4.75
CA ASP A 299 -0.82 -21.15 -4.94
C ASP A 299 -0.85 -22.38 -5.85
N PHE A 300 -1.30 -23.52 -5.30
CA PHE A 300 -1.40 -24.81 -6.00
C PHE A 300 -2.87 -25.10 -6.34
N ASP A 301 -3.18 -26.31 -6.81
CA ASP A 301 -4.56 -26.64 -7.19
C ASP A 301 -5.54 -26.69 -6.00
N ASP A 302 -5.06 -27.02 -4.81
CA ASP A 302 -5.89 -27.42 -3.67
C ASP A 302 -5.50 -26.78 -2.33
N TYR A 303 -4.35 -26.12 -2.30
CA TYR A 303 -3.86 -25.32 -1.18
C TYR A 303 -2.87 -24.25 -1.62
N ALA A 304 -2.64 -23.27 -0.74
CA ALA A 304 -1.60 -22.26 -0.91
C ALA A 304 -0.67 -22.20 0.30
N ASP A 305 0.64 -22.09 0.04
CA ASP A 305 1.65 -21.90 1.07
C ASP A 305 2.03 -20.43 1.20
N LEU A 306 1.85 -19.88 2.41
CA LEU A 306 2.27 -18.53 2.73
C LEU A 306 3.65 -18.54 3.38
N TRP A 307 4.61 -17.89 2.74
CA TRP A 307 5.97 -17.68 3.20
C TRP A 307 6.22 -16.22 3.54
N ILE A 308 7.05 -15.98 4.55
CA ILE A 308 7.51 -14.64 4.92
C ILE A 308 9.03 -14.63 5.00
N LEU A 309 9.62 -13.53 4.54
CA LEU A 309 11.04 -13.26 4.67
C LEU A 309 11.33 -12.76 6.09
N LYS A 310 12.18 -13.49 6.81
CA LYS A 310 12.69 -13.10 8.13
C LYS A 310 14.16 -12.77 8.05
N GLY A 311 14.68 -12.15 9.10
CA GLY A 311 16.07 -11.72 9.19
C GLY A 311 16.26 -10.27 8.76
N CYS A 312 17.48 -9.78 8.95
CA CYS A 312 17.91 -8.44 8.56
C CYS A 312 19.43 -8.45 8.32
N GLY A 313 19.94 -7.48 7.57
CA GLY A 313 21.38 -7.23 7.47
C GLY A 313 22.19 -8.30 6.74
N GLY A 314 21.58 -9.13 5.89
CA GLY A 314 22.28 -10.11 5.04
C GLY A 314 22.04 -11.56 5.45
N GLU A 315 21.34 -11.78 6.55
CA GLU A 315 20.95 -13.10 7.05
C GLU A 315 19.46 -13.35 6.81
N GLU A 316 18.94 -12.95 5.65
CA GLU A 316 17.54 -13.17 5.31
C GLU A 316 17.26 -14.63 4.96
N PHE A 317 16.16 -15.17 5.48
CA PHE A 317 15.70 -16.52 5.18
C PHE A 317 14.18 -16.58 5.12
N TRP A 318 13.68 -17.41 4.21
CA TRP A 318 12.27 -17.66 4.08
C TRP A 318 11.78 -18.62 5.15
N THR A 319 10.67 -18.27 5.80
CA THR A 319 9.97 -19.14 6.74
C THR A 319 8.56 -19.36 6.24
N LYS A 320 8.16 -20.63 6.10
CA LYS A 320 6.76 -20.98 5.84
C LYS A 320 5.93 -20.64 7.07
N LEU A 321 4.94 -19.78 6.90
CA LEU A 321 4.09 -19.31 7.98
C LEU A 321 2.91 -20.26 8.21
N LEU A 322 2.20 -20.65 7.14
CA LEU A 322 1.13 -21.64 7.18
C LEU A 322 0.79 -22.17 5.78
N THR A 323 -0.02 -23.22 5.75
CA THR A 323 -0.69 -23.74 4.54
C THR A 323 -2.19 -23.48 4.64
N ILE A 324 -2.73 -22.81 3.64
CA ILE A 324 -4.15 -22.49 3.47
C ILE A 324 -4.72 -23.54 2.53
N SER A 325 -5.46 -24.52 3.05
CA SER A 325 -6.12 -25.53 2.22
C SER A 325 -7.53 -25.08 1.85
N TYR A 326 -7.93 -25.33 0.61
CA TYR A 326 -9.27 -25.00 0.11
C TYR A 326 -9.96 -26.12 -0.69
N MET A 327 -9.33 -27.30 -0.79
CA MET A 327 -9.83 -28.58 -1.34
C MET A 327 -11.37 -28.74 -1.38
N ASP A 328 -12.06 -28.43 -0.26
CA ASP A 328 -13.49 -28.70 -0.08
C ASP A 328 -14.35 -27.44 0.08
N THR A 329 -13.78 -26.25 -0.12
CA THR A 329 -14.43 -24.97 0.27
C THR A 329 -14.49 -23.93 -0.85
N LEU A 330 -13.50 -23.90 -1.74
CA LEU A 330 -13.45 -22.94 -2.85
C LEU A 330 -13.31 -23.73 -4.16
N GLU A 331 -14.34 -23.71 -5.03
CA GLU A 331 -14.35 -24.37 -6.36
C GLU A 331 -13.26 -23.89 -7.36
N TYR A 332 -12.13 -24.60 -7.52
CA TYR A 332 -11.12 -24.39 -8.58
C TYR A 332 -10.52 -22.97 -8.69
N TYR A 333 -9.47 -22.66 -7.94
CA TYR A 333 -8.97 -21.28 -7.94
C TYR A 333 -7.46 -21.14 -7.82
N TRP A 334 -6.90 -20.45 -8.81
CA TRP A 334 -5.65 -19.73 -8.70
C TRP A 334 -5.99 -18.29 -8.32
N ARG A 335 -5.26 -17.67 -7.36
CA ARG A 335 -5.15 -16.22 -7.05
C ARG A 335 -5.58 -15.83 -5.63
N LEU A 336 -5.03 -16.46 -4.60
CA LEU A 336 -5.05 -15.90 -3.24
C LEU A 336 -4.02 -14.76 -3.07
N LYS A 337 -4.39 -13.70 -2.35
CA LYS A 337 -3.48 -12.63 -1.93
C LYS A 337 -3.73 -12.29 -0.45
N PRO A 338 -2.76 -12.53 0.45
CA PRO A 338 -2.89 -12.13 1.84
C PRO A 338 -2.74 -10.62 2.00
N ILE A 339 -3.60 -10.03 2.84
CA ILE A 339 -3.64 -8.58 3.09
C ILE A 339 -2.99 -8.27 4.45
N CYS A 340 -3.53 -8.80 5.55
CA CYS A 340 -3.01 -8.58 6.91
C CYS A 340 -3.55 -9.59 7.93
N PHE A 341 -2.92 -9.65 9.11
CA PHE A 341 -3.40 -10.40 10.28
C PHE A 341 -4.38 -9.61 11.15
N SER A 342 -5.36 -10.30 11.72
CA SER A 342 -6.14 -9.84 12.88
C SER A 342 -5.38 -10.09 14.18
N VAL A 343 -5.77 -9.40 15.26
CA VAL A 343 -5.26 -9.66 16.62
C VAL A 343 -5.58 -11.06 17.13
N ASN A 344 -6.60 -11.70 16.56
CA ASN A 344 -7.04 -13.05 16.94
C ASN A 344 -6.29 -14.14 16.17
N GLY A 345 -5.41 -13.76 15.24
CA GLY A 345 -4.65 -14.65 14.37
C GLY A 345 -5.34 -15.01 13.06
N GLU A 346 -6.45 -14.36 12.71
CA GLU A 346 -7.13 -14.56 11.42
C GLU A 346 -6.42 -13.78 10.31
N ILE A 347 -6.63 -14.17 9.05
CA ILE A 347 -6.00 -13.53 7.90
C ILE A 347 -7.07 -12.97 6.99
N LEU A 348 -6.95 -11.67 6.67
CA LEU A 348 -7.74 -11.07 5.62
C LEU A 348 -7.11 -11.39 4.26
N LEU A 349 -7.88 -11.98 3.36
CA LEU A 349 -7.44 -12.46 2.05
C LEU A 349 -8.26 -11.80 0.95
N LEU A 350 -7.62 -11.53 -0.19
CA LEU A 350 -8.31 -11.29 -1.45
C LEU A 350 -8.26 -12.58 -2.29
N HIS A 351 -9.43 -13.05 -2.70
CA HIS A 351 -9.64 -14.25 -3.48
C HIS A 351 -10.10 -13.89 -4.90
N ASN A 352 -9.47 -14.47 -5.92
CA ASN A 352 -9.76 -14.27 -7.34
C ASN A 352 -9.85 -12.82 -7.80
N ASN A 353 -9.15 -11.91 -7.11
CA ASN A 353 -9.25 -10.48 -7.40
C ASN A 353 -10.71 -9.95 -7.32
N LYS A 354 -11.57 -10.59 -6.51
CA LYS A 354 -13.00 -10.27 -6.43
C LYS A 354 -13.57 -10.31 -5.03
N THR A 355 -13.14 -11.23 -4.19
CA THR A 355 -13.82 -11.46 -2.92
C THR A 355 -12.84 -11.26 -1.76
N ILE A 356 -13.22 -10.46 -0.77
CA ILE A 356 -12.49 -10.35 0.49
C ILE A 356 -13.01 -11.42 1.44
N LEU A 357 -12.11 -12.27 1.90
CA LEU A 357 -12.37 -13.38 2.82
C LEU A 357 -11.63 -13.15 4.14
N LEU A 358 -12.19 -13.67 5.23
CA LEU A 358 -11.50 -13.86 6.49
C LEU A 358 -11.19 -15.34 6.67
N TYR A 359 -9.92 -15.67 6.81
CA TYR A 359 -9.47 -17.02 7.07
C TYR A 359 -9.13 -17.20 8.55
N ASN A 360 -9.87 -18.09 9.21
CA ASN A 360 -9.57 -18.48 10.58
C ASN A 360 -8.49 -19.57 10.56
N THR A 361 -7.29 -19.25 11.05
CA THR A 361 -6.15 -20.16 10.99
C THR A 361 -6.25 -21.35 11.96
N LYS A 362 -7.11 -21.26 12.99
CA LYS A 362 -7.29 -22.33 13.99
C LYS A 362 -8.28 -23.37 13.48
N ASP A 363 -9.43 -22.90 13.01
CA ASP A 363 -10.53 -23.75 12.55
C ASP A 363 -10.40 -24.11 11.07
N LYS A 364 -9.51 -23.42 10.34
CA LYS A 364 -9.27 -23.55 8.89
C LYS A 364 -10.53 -23.31 8.06
N THR A 365 -11.32 -22.32 8.45
CA THR A 365 -12.56 -21.93 7.79
C THR A 365 -12.41 -20.58 7.11
N PHE A 366 -13.24 -20.35 6.09
CA PHE A 366 -13.35 -19.07 5.41
C PHE A 366 -14.71 -18.44 5.69
N ASP A 367 -14.69 -17.16 6.03
CA ASP A 367 -15.89 -16.33 6.06
C ASP A 367 -15.80 -15.31 4.92
N GLU A 368 -16.80 -15.31 4.04
CA GLU A 368 -16.90 -14.31 2.98
C GLU A 368 -17.39 -12.97 3.56
N LEU A 369 -16.57 -11.93 3.44
CA LEU A 369 -16.86 -10.62 4.00
C LEU A 369 -17.42 -9.64 2.97
N LEU A 370 -16.85 -9.62 1.77
CA LEU A 370 -17.22 -8.64 0.73
C LEU A 370 -16.96 -9.20 -0.67
N ASP A 371 -18.00 -9.19 -1.49
CA ASP A 371 -17.89 -9.39 -2.93
C ASP A 371 -17.69 -8.02 -3.63
N LEU A 372 -16.61 -7.90 -4.40
CA LEU A 372 -16.25 -6.72 -5.17
C LEU A 372 -16.84 -6.75 -6.57
N ASP A 373 -17.82 -7.61 -6.88
CA ASP A 373 -18.55 -7.56 -8.15
C ASP A 373 -19.13 -6.16 -8.41
N PHE A 374 -18.44 -5.41 -9.27
CA PHE A 374 -18.82 -4.07 -9.70
C PHE A 374 -20.02 -4.17 -10.64
N VAL A 375 -21.20 -3.78 -10.18
CA VAL A 375 -22.43 -3.86 -10.98
C VAL A 375 -22.37 -2.84 -12.12
N GLY A 376 -22.31 -3.31 -13.37
CA GLY A 376 -22.53 -2.49 -14.58
C GLY A 376 -21.45 -2.49 -15.65
N LEU A 377 -20.37 -3.29 -15.54
CA LEU A 377 -19.22 -3.24 -16.46
C LEU A 377 -18.77 -4.65 -16.92
N PRO A 378 -18.03 -4.76 -18.06
CA PRO A 378 -17.87 -6.02 -18.81
C PRO A 378 -17.15 -7.10 -18.00
N ARG A 379 -17.42 -8.36 -18.34
CA ARG A 379 -17.20 -9.64 -17.62
C ARG A 379 -15.80 -9.94 -17.00
N TRP A 380 -14.82 -9.04 -16.99
CA TRP A 380 -13.45 -9.29 -16.52
C TRP A 380 -12.74 -8.13 -15.76
N PRO A 381 -13.34 -7.46 -14.75
CA PRO A 381 -12.55 -6.59 -13.89
C PRO A 381 -11.79 -7.43 -12.86
N GLU A 382 -10.46 -7.26 -12.80
CA GLU A 382 -9.63 -7.77 -11.69
C GLU A 382 -9.53 -6.64 -10.65
N ALA A 383 -9.90 -6.89 -9.39
CA ALA A 383 -9.62 -5.95 -8.31
C ALA A 383 -8.25 -6.23 -7.68
N ASP A 384 -7.57 -5.19 -7.26
CA ASP A 384 -6.45 -5.30 -6.33
C ASP A 384 -6.71 -4.45 -5.09
N VAL A 385 -6.17 -4.89 -3.96
CA VAL A 385 -6.41 -4.29 -2.66
C VAL A 385 -5.08 -3.93 -2.02
N TYR A 386 -5.01 -2.71 -1.50
CA TYR A 386 -3.88 -2.18 -0.75
C TYR A 386 -4.37 -1.66 0.60
N THR A 387 -3.59 -1.86 1.65
CA THR A 387 -3.86 -1.23 2.94
C THR A 387 -3.27 0.17 2.97
N TYR A 388 -3.80 1.05 3.80
CA TYR A 388 -3.16 2.32 4.12
C TYR A 388 -3.48 2.72 5.55
N VAL A 389 -2.62 3.56 6.13
CA VAL A 389 -2.82 4.14 7.47
C VAL A 389 -3.40 5.54 7.29
N GLU A 390 -4.50 5.87 7.96
CA GLU A 390 -5.01 7.23 8.00
C GLU A 390 -3.97 8.14 8.67
N SER A 391 -3.60 9.22 7.98
CA SER A 391 -2.64 10.19 8.52
C SER A 391 -2.97 11.61 8.11
N LEU A 392 -2.41 12.57 8.85
CA LEU A 392 -2.41 13.99 8.51
C LEU A 392 -1.21 14.41 7.63
N VAL A 393 -0.37 13.46 7.20
CA VAL A 393 0.83 13.72 6.40
C VAL A 393 0.44 14.37 5.08
N SER A 394 1.11 15.47 4.71
CA SER A 394 0.85 16.11 3.42
C SER A 394 1.68 15.45 2.32
N PRO A 395 1.09 15.20 1.14
CA PRO A 395 1.82 14.89 -0.09
C PRO A 395 2.86 15.94 -0.48
#